data_AF-A0A812TVB6-F1
#
_entry.id   AF-A0A812TVB6-F1
#
_cell.length_a   1.000
_cell.length_b   1.000
_cell.length_c   1.000
_cell.angle_alpha   90.00
_cell.angle_beta   90.00
_cell.angle_gamma   90.00
#
_symmetry.space_group_name_H-M   'P 1'
#
loop_
_entity.id
_entity.type
_entity.pdbx_description
1 polymer ?
#
loop_
_entity_poly.entity_id
_entity_poly.type
_entity_poly.pdbx_seq_one_letter_code
_entity_poly.pdbx_strand_id
1 'polypeptide(L)'
;EKDRVLHPGSLRGAGEEKVQGPHAFCQAAIYGWAIDTRPRSATTDVRGEPKALADIGLPLDEGQPGDQYQVQLQVKGRFRSVTWERLDTRNVQRNGLPRTMGRYFIAGSWNDWRPEEMMLEDEAVGRFTIKASLPKGKQRFQILRNRDWRQLIYPETRYADCEDDVPVKGPDASGYDSYWSIEVMASRNVFFVDLELWPEAALAAREDERKARPAVSKMKVSWRSVGKQELSKQELFENSRPSFFLVGSWDCWLRRTKMRFDGLRQSYVGRAPRALRGGDLFQILSNGDWNSILHPSVHEAGLENTAASRGAGTRAYPAWRMDKDEVIEEETSARRRASDRFEVVLNIRSTPWRVSWQKSSSDELDDSSDEDLDPELYGPPGADGL
;
A
#
# COMPACT_ATOMS: atom_id res chain seq x y z
N GLU A 1 -5.31 -19.95 -8.98
CA GLU A 1 -6.30 -19.01 -9.55
C GLU A 1 -6.38 -17.72 -8.70
N LYS A 2 -5.22 -17.15 -8.31
CA LYS A 2 -5.13 -16.10 -7.25
C LYS A 2 -5.21 -14.65 -7.77
N ASP A 3 -5.14 -14.43 -9.10
CA ASP A 3 -4.95 -13.09 -9.69
C ASP A 3 -6.19 -12.58 -10.47
N ARG A 4 -7.34 -13.25 -10.30
CA ARG A 4 -8.62 -12.83 -10.89
C ARG A 4 -9.54 -12.28 -9.82
N VAL A 5 -10.20 -11.17 -10.12
CA VAL A 5 -11.12 -10.52 -9.18
C VAL A 5 -12.52 -10.37 -9.77
N LEU A 6 -13.46 -10.37 -8.84
CA LEU A 6 -14.83 -9.92 -9.05
C LEU A 6 -14.92 -8.46 -8.67
N HIS A 7 -15.49 -7.66 -9.55
CA HIS A 7 -15.61 -6.22 -9.33
C HIS A 7 -16.97 -5.73 -9.79
N PRO A 8 -17.42 -4.56 -9.32
CA PRO A 8 -18.64 -3.93 -9.83
C PRO A 8 -18.42 -3.35 -11.23
N GLY A 9 -19.51 -3.01 -11.93
CA GLY A 9 -19.43 -2.29 -13.20
C GLY A 9 -19.08 -0.81 -13.04
N SER A 10 -19.28 -0.26 -11.85
CA SER A 10 -18.98 1.13 -11.49
C SER A 10 -17.73 1.25 -10.61
N LEU A 11 -17.10 2.44 -10.59
CA LEU A 11 -15.88 2.71 -9.79
C LEU A 11 -16.09 2.49 -8.28
N ARG A 12 -17.35 2.62 -7.83
CA ARG A 12 -17.78 2.49 -6.44
C ARG A 12 -19.09 1.72 -6.40
N GLY A 13 -19.01 0.41 -6.65
CA GLY A 13 -20.22 -0.38 -6.74
C GLY A 13 -20.90 -0.57 -5.40
N ALA A 14 -22.22 -0.34 -5.40
CA ALA A 14 -23.08 -0.61 -4.27
C ALA A 14 -23.37 -2.10 -4.14
N GLY A 15 -23.97 -2.50 -3.02
CA GLY A 15 -24.43 -3.87 -2.79
C GLY A 15 -25.42 -4.23 -3.88
N GLU A 16 -25.41 -5.50 -4.30
CA GLU A 16 -26.32 -6.04 -5.34
C GLU A 16 -26.07 -5.53 -6.77
N GLU A 17 -25.07 -4.65 -7.00
CA GLU A 17 -24.67 -4.30 -8.36
C GLU A 17 -24.23 -5.55 -9.15
N LYS A 18 -24.46 -5.54 -10.46
CA LYS A 18 -24.05 -6.64 -11.35
C LYS A 18 -22.54 -6.89 -11.23
N VAL A 19 -22.20 -8.04 -10.66
CA VAL A 19 -20.83 -8.52 -10.54
C VAL A 19 -20.24 -8.79 -11.93
N GLN A 20 -19.12 -8.13 -12.21
CA GLN A 20 -18.31 -8.33 -13.42
C GLN A 20 -17.12 -9.26 -13.12
N GLY A 21 -16.57 -9.85 -14.17
CA GLY A 21 -15.43 -10.76 -14.09
C GLY A 21 -15.82 -12.25 -14.11
N PRO A 22 -14.83 -13.15 -13.91
CA PRO A 22 -13.55 -12.88 -13.29
C PRO A 22 -12.58 -12.22 -14.28
N HIS A 23 -12.14 -10.99 -13.98
CA HIS A 23 -11.17 -10.23 -14.77
C HIS A 23 -9.81 -10.18 -14.07
N ALA A 24 -8.75 -9.82 -14.80
CA ALA A 24 -7.44 -9.58 -14.19
C ALA A 24 -7.52 -8.38 -13.22
N PHE A 25 -6.85 -8.43 -12.07
CA PHE A 25 -6.88 -7.34 -11.09
C PHE A 25 -6.55 -5.97 -11.71
N CYS A 26 -5.55 -5.88 -12.59
CA CYS A 26 -5.16 -4.63 -13.24
C CYS A 26 -6.28 -3.99 -14.10
N GLN A 27 -7.18 -4.78 -14.67
CA GLN A 27 -8.34 -4.30 -15.44
C GLN A 27 -9.48 -3.84 -14.54
N ALA A 28 -9.57 -4.46 -13.36
CA ALA A 28 -10.59 -4.24 -12.36
C ALA A 28 -10.18 -3.23 -11.27
N ALA A 29 -8.93 -2.78 -11.29
CA ALA A 29 -8.24 -2.16 -10.17
C ALA A 29 -8.87 -0.84 -9.68
N ILE A 30 -9.52 -0.13 -10.62
CA ILE A 30 -10.26 1.11 -10.37
C ILE A 30 -11.71 0.86 -9.91
N TYR A 31 -12.22 -0.35 -10.10
CA TYR A 31 -13.59 -0.75 -9.78
C TYR A 31 -13.60 -1.45 -8.41
N GLY A 32 -14.00 -0.71 -7.38
CA GLY A 32 -14.09 -1.22 -6.02
C GLY A 32 -15.54 -1.35 -5.56
N TRP A 33 -15.85 -2.40 -4.81
CA TRP A 33 -17.07 -2.43 -4.00
C TRP A 33 -16.95 -1.40 -2.88
N ALA A 34 -17.99 -0.59 -2.69
CA ALA A 34 -18.02 0.49 -1.71
C ALA A 34 -19.17 0.25 -0.73
N ILE A 35 -18.81 -0.09 0.50
CA ILE A 35 -19.76 -0.28 1.63
C ILE A 35 -20.18 1.08 2.23
N ASP A 36 -19.47 2.17 1.91
CA ASP A 36 -19.83 3.56 2.25
C ASP A 36 -19.58 4.46 1.03
N THR A 37 -20.66 4.93 0.41
CA THR A 37 -20.62 5.75 -0.81
C THR A 37 -20.78 7.25 -0.54
N ARG A 38 -20.55 7.74 0.69
CA ARG A 38 -20.63 9.18 0.98
C ARG A 38 -19.88 10.02 -0.08
N PRO A 39 -20.49 11.08 -0.60
CA PRO A 39 -19.87 11.92 -1.62
C PRO A 39 -18.61 12.58 -1.05
N ARG A 40 -17.44 12.26 -1.60
CA ARG A 40 -16.22 13.03 -1.37
C ARG A 40 -16.32 14.29 -2.24
N SER A 41 -16.82 15.35 -1.62
CA SER A 41 -17.12 16.67 -2.20
C SER A 41 -18.38 16.69 -3.07
N ALA A 42 -19.23 17.69 -2.83
CA ALA A 42 -20.37 17.99 -3.69
C ALA A 42 -19.83 18.34 -5.09
N THR A 43 -20.14 17.53 -6.10
CA THR A 43 -19.96 17.94 -7.49
C THR A 43 -20.94 19.07 -7.78
N THR A 44 -20.43 20.25 -8.08
CA THR A 44 -21.22 21.36 -8.59
C THR A 44 -21.61 21.08 -10.04
N ASP A 45 -22.84 21.39 -10.42
CA ASP A 45 -23.28 21.28 -11.81
C ASP A 45 -22.70 22.42 -12.68
N VAL A 46 -23.02 22.43 -13.98
CA VAL A 46 -22.59 23.47 -14.94
C VAL A 46 -23.10 24.88 -14.56
N ARG A 47 -24.00 25.00 -13.58
CA ARG A 47 -24.53 26.25 -13.03
C ARG A 47 -23.98 26.60 -11.64
N GLY A 48 -23.11 25.75 -11.07
CA GLY A 48 -22.49 26.00 -9.76
C GLY A 48 -23.31 25.54 -8.56
N GLU A 49 -24.42 24.82 -8.75
CA GLU A 49 -25.27 24.36 -7.65
C GLU A 49 -24.83 22.97 -7.14
N PRO A 50 -24.80 22.73 -5.81
CA PRO A 50 -24.42 21.44 -5.25
C PRO A 50 -25.52 20.41 -5.52
N LYS A 51 -25.23 19.41 -6.36
CA LYS A 51 -26.16 18.32 -6.63
C LYS A 51 -25.93 17.17 -5.66
N ALA A 52 -26.88 16.92 -4.76
CA ALA A 52 -26.86 15.75 -3.91
C ALA A 52 -27.14 14.49 -4.77
N LEU A 53 -26.28 13.48 -4.67
CA LEU A 53 -26.46 12.20 -5.37
C LEU A 53 -27.67 11.37 -4.86
N ALA A 54 -28.40 11.89 -3.85
CA ALA A 54 -29.61 11.27 -3.29
C ALA A 54 -30.71 11.03 -4.35
N ASP A 55 -30.68 11.76 -5.47
CA ASP A 55 -31.62 11.59 -6.58
C ASP A 55 -31.40 10.28 -7.38
N ILE A 56 -30.33 9.51 -7.12
CA ILE A 56 -30.04 8.26 -7.84
C ILE A 56 -30.61 7.02 -7.11
N GLY A 57 -31.23 7.18 -5.94
CA GLY A 57 -31.98 6.09 -5.28
C GLY A 57 -31.14 4.86 -4.87
N LEU A 58 -29.82 4.99 -4.75
CA LEU A 58 -28.97 3.93 -4.21
C LEU A 58 -29.08 3.90 -2.68
N PRO A 59 -29.26 2.73 -2.05
CA PRO A 59 -29.19 2.61 -0.60
C PRO A 59 -27.79 3.06 -0.13
N LEU A 60 -27.76 4.18 0.58
CA LEU A 60 -26.55 4.71 1.21
C LEU A 60 -26.40 4.00 2.56
N ASP A 61 -25.69 2.87 2.57
CA ASP A 61 -25.24 2.28 3.83
C ASP A 61 -24.19 3.22 4.46
N GLU A 62 -24.61 4.05 5.41
CA GLU A 62 -23.71 4.96 6.12
C GLU A 62 -22.89 4.20 7.18
N GLY A 63 -21.72 3.70 6.76
CA GLY A 63 -20.77 3.06 7.68
C GLY A 63 -19.98 4.05 8.54
N GLN A 64 -19.82 3.72 9.82
CA GLN A 64 -18.90 4.38 10.75
C GLN A 64 -17.57 3.61 10.81
N PRO A 65 -16.42 4.29 11.03
CA PRO A 65 -15.16 3.59 11.29
C PRO A 65 -15.30 2.61 12.47
N GLY A 66 -15.05 1.32 12.21
CA GLY A 66 -15.21 0.25 13.20
C GLY A 66 -16.44 -0.64 12.97
N ASP A 67 -17.38 -0.22 12.12
CA ASP A 67 -18.50 -1.06 11.70
C ASP A 67 -17.97 -2.31 10.99
N GLN A 68 -18.50 -3.47 11.38
CA GLN A 68 -18.21 -4.74 10.75
C GLN A 68 -19.35 -5.10 9.81
N TYR A 69 -18.99 -5.61 8.64
CA TYR A 69 -19.92 -6.05 7.63
C TYR A 69 -19.65 -7.50 7.30
N GLN A 70 -20.71 -8.30 7.25
CA GLN A 70 -20.63 -9.64 6.68
C GLN A 70 -20.81 -9.49 5.17
N VAL A 71 -19.71 -9.61 4.44
CA VAL A 71 -19.73 -9.61 2.97
C VAL A 71 -20.03 -11.03 2.49
N GLN A 72 -21.10 -11.19 1.72
CA GLN A 72 -21.51 -12.46 1.15
C GLN A 72 -21.36 -12.43 -0.37
N LEU A 73 -20.55 -13.33 -0.91
CA LEU A 73 -20.51 -13.64 -2.34
C LEU A 73 -21.40 -14.85 -2.60
N GLN A 74 -22.46 -14.68 -3.38
CA GLN A 74 -23.31 -15.78 -3.82
C GLN A 74 -22.99 -16.15 -5.26
N VAL A 75 -22.83 -17.44 -5.55
CA VAL A 75 -22.51 -17.96 -6.89
C VAL A 75 -23.52 -19.03 -7.28
N LYS A 76 -24.29 -18.79 -8.34
CA LYS A 76 -25.25 -19.76 -8.92
C LYS A 76 -24.96 -19.95 -10.40
N GLY A 77 -24.09 -20.91 -10.71
CA GLY A 77 -23.58 -21.13 -12.07
C GLY A 77 -22.81 -19.91 -12.57
N ARG A 78 -23.29 -19.28 -13.65
CA ARG A 78 -22.70 -18.05 -14.21
C ARG A 78 -23.09 -16.77 -13.47
N PHE A 79 -24.09 -16.83 -12.60
CA PHE A 79 -24.59 -15.66 -11.88
C PHE A 79 -23.86 -15.48 -10.57
N ARG A 80 -23.47 -14.24 -10.29
CA ARG A 80 -22.73 -13.85 -9.10
C ARG A 80 -23.36 -12.58 -8.53
N SER A 81 -23.53 -12.53 -7.23
CA SER A 81 -23.94 -11.33 -6.50
C SER A 81 -23.04 -11.14 -5.29
N VAL A 82 -22.70 -9.88 -5.02
CA VAL A 82 -22.02 -9.49 -3.78
C VAL A 82 -23.01 -8.65 -2.99
N THR A 83 -23.30 -9.10 -1.78
CA THR A 83 -24.11 -8.38 -0.81
C THR A 83 -23.29 -8.20 0.46
N TRP A 84 -23.71 -7.26 1.28
CA TRP A 84 -23.18 -7.13 2.62
C TRP A 84 -24.29 -6.73 3.56
N GLU A 85 -24.19 -7.20 4.78
CA GLU A 85 -25.06 -6.80 5.86
C GLU A 85 -24.19 -6.24 6.98
N ARG A 86 -24.59 -5.09 7.53
CA ARG A 86 -23.93 -4.56 8.72
C ARG A 86 -24.20 -5.52 9.87
N LEU A 87 -23.13 -6.09 10.44
CA LEU A 87 -23.25 -6.91 11.63
C LEU A 87 -23.63 -6.02 12.81
N ASP A 88 -24.72 -6.34 13.51
CA ASP A 88 -25.10 -5.64 14.74
C ASP A 88 -24.10 -6.01 15.84
N THR A 89 -22.96 -5.32 15.80
CA THR A 89 -21.80 -5.59 16.64
C THR A 89 -22.03 -5.11 18.07
N ARG A 90 -23.19 -4.55 18.42
CA ARG A 90 -23.59 -4.13 19.79
C ARG A 90 -23.27 -5.17 20.88
N ASN A 91 -23.14 -6.45 20.56
CA ASN A 91 -22.85 -7.51 21.55
C ASN A 91 -21.50 -8.25 21.44
N VAL A 92 -20.61 -7.96 20.48
CA VAL A 92 -19.32 -8.69 20.39
C VAL A 92 -18.19 -7.88 21.03
N GLN A 93 -18.08 -7.97 22.36
CA GLN A 93 -16.82 -7.70 23.05
C GLN A 93 -15.88 -8.88 22.81
N ARG A 94 -15.07 -8.81 21.75
CA ARG A 94 -13.82 -9.57 21.72
C ARG A 94 -12.73 -8.64 22.27
N ASN A 95 -12.33 -8.90 23.51
CA ASN A 95 -11.12 -8.37 24.18
C ASN A 95 -11.13 -6.93 24.72
N GLY A 96 -12.29 -6.37 25.10
CA GLY A 96 -12.30 -5.15 25.94
C GLY A 96 -11.77 -3.85 25.29
N LEU A 97 -11.31 -3.88 24.05
CA LEU A 97 -10.92 -2.68 23.28
C LEU A 97 -12.18 -1.88 22.90
N PRO A 98 -12.25 -0.55 23.13
CA PRO A 98 -13.23 0.34 22.51
C PRO A 98 -13.17 0.20 20.99
N ARG A 99 -14.36 0.12 20.40
CA ARG A 99 -14.64 -0.40 19.05
C ARG A 99 -14.09 0.39 17.86
N THR A 100 -13.20 1.35 18.06
CA THR A 100 -12.96 2.42 17.07
C THR A 100 -11.49 2.66 16.73
N MET A 101 -10.54 2.04 17.44
CA MET A 101 -9.12 2.22 17.13
C MET A 101 -8.65 1.21 16.09
N GLY A 102 -8.20 1.72 14.93
CA GLY A 102 -7.53 0.88 13.94
C GLY A 102 -6.19 0.38 14.48
N ARG A 103 -5.61 -0.61 13.80
CA ARG A 103 -4.20 -0.98 14.03
C ARG A 103 -3.32 -0.07 13.19
N TYR A 104 -2.20 0.37 13.73
CA TYR A 104 -1.29 1.28 13.05
C TYR A 104 0.06 0.60 12.84
N PHE A 105 0.65 0.86 11.68
CA PHE A 105 1.89 0.23 11.26
C PHE A 105 2.83 1.29 10.72
N ILE A 106 4.10 1.21 11.06
CA ILE A 106 5.14 2.03 10.45
C ILE A 106 5.76 1.27 9.28
N ALA A 107 6.05 1.97 8.20
CA ALA A 107 6.85 1.44 7.11
C ALA A 107 7.88 2.49 6.72
N GLY A 108 9.14 2.08 6.65
CA GLY A 108 10.24 3.00 6.38
C GLY A 108 11.36 2.38 5.55
N SER A 109 12.30 3.22 5.15
CA SER A 109 13.45 2.81 4.34
C SER A 109 14.34 1.79 5.05
N TRP A 110 14.33 1.75 6.39
CA TRP A 110 15.14 0.82 7.19
C TRP A 110 14.57 -0.59 7.28
N ASN A 111 13.26 -0.76 7.08
CA ASN A 111 12.59 -2.06 7.15
C ASN A 111 12.03 -2.48 5.79
N ASP A 112 12.63 -1.98 4.70
CA ASP A 112 12.22 -2.25 3.33
C ASP A 112 10.75 -1.91 3.04
N TRP A 113 10.23 -0.88 3.72
CA TRP A 113 8.83 -0.50 3.67
C TRP A 113 7.87 -1.63 4.09
N ARG A 114 8.33 -2.62 4.85
CA ARG A 114 7.46 -3.65 5.42
C ARG A 114 6.66 -3.04 6.58
N PRO A 115 5.31 -3.17 6.61
CA PRO A 115 4.53 -2.65 7.71
C PRO A 115 4.85 -3.36 9.02
N GLU A 116 5.37 -2.63 10.00
CA GLU A 116 5.68 -3.09 11.35
C GLU A 116 4.69 -2.49 12.33
N GLU A 117 4.11 -3.30 13.21
CA GLU A 117 3.00 -2.86 14.07
C GLU A 117 3.45 -1.92 15.17
N MET A 118 2.69 -0.86 15.38
CA MET A 118 2.84 0.05 16.51
C MET A 118 2.03 -0.45 17.70
N MET A 119 2.61 -0.37 18.89
CA MET A 119 1.99 -0.76 20.14
C MET A 119 1.04 0.33 20.63
N LEU A 120 -0.19 -0.04 20.98
CA LEU A 120 -1.12 0.86 21.68
C LEU A 120 -0.65 1.02 23.13
N GLU A 121 -0.22 2.23 23.49
CA GLU A 121 0.26 2.55 24.85
C GLU A 121 -0.83 3.19 25.71
N ASP A 122 -1.68 4.03 25.11
CA ASP A 122 -2.79 4.69 25.80
C ASP A 122 -4.02 4.76 24.89
N GLU A 123 -5.03 4.01 25.28
CA GLU A 123 -6.30 3.88 24.57
C GLU A 123 -7.22 5.09 24.75
N ALA A 124 -7.11 5.83 25.86
CA ALA A 124 -7.93 7.00 26.09
C ALA A 124 -7.55 8.16 25.15
N VAL A 125 -6.25 8.27 24.85
CA VAL A 125 -5.71 9.31 23.96
C VAL A 125 -5.30 8.80 22.58
N GLY A 126 -5.48 7.51 22.29
CA GLY A 126 -5.13 6.92 21.00
C GLY A 126 -3.68 7.06 20.63
N ARG A 127 -2.80 6.73 21.59
CA ARG A 127 -1.36 6.84 21.44
C ARG A 127 -0.74 5.50 21.04
N PHE A 128 -0.09 5.48 19.90
CA PHE A 128 0.59 4.32 19.34
C PHE A 128 2.08 4.60 19.24
N THR A 129 2.90 3.64 19.65
CA THR A 129 4.35 3.83 19.69
C THR A 129 5.12 2.66 19.13
N ILE A 130 6.31 2.93 18.64
CA ILE A 130 7.23 1.87 18.22
C ILE A 130 8.68 2.34 18.42
N LYS A 131 9.53 1.39 18.78
CA LYS A 131 10.97 1.59 18.87
C LYS A 131 11.64 0.91 17.69
N ALA A 132 12.30 1.68 16.84
CA ALA A 132 12.97 1.18 15.64
C ALA A 132 14.47 1.49 15.68
N SER A 133 15.26 0.58 15.12
CA SER A 133 16.71 0.75 14.94
C SER A 133 17.01 1.04 13.48
N LEU A 134 17.59 2.21 13.23
CA LEU A 134 17.71 2.81 11.92
C LEU A 134 19.18 2.81 11.46
N PRO A 135 19.48 2.54 10.18
CA PRO A 135 20.81 2.75 9.64
C PRO A 135 21.20 4.23 9.58
N LYS A 136 22.50 4.52 9.65
CA LYS A 136 23.03 5.90 9.51
C LYS A 136 22.56 6.55 8.20
N GLY A 137 22.28 7.84 8.24
CA GLY A 137 21.92 8.68 7.10
C GLY A 137 20.44 9.05 7.11
N LYS A 138 19.94 9.52 5.96
CA LYS A 138 18.54 9.93 5.80
C LYS A 138 17.62 8.72 5.68
N GLN A 139 16.81 8.53 6.71
CA GLN A 139 15.74 7.54 6.73
C GLN A 139 14.40 8.20 6.51
N ARG A 140 13.45 7.45 5.93
CA ARG A 140 12.12 7.95 5.60
C ARG A 140 11.07 6.97 6.05
N PHE A 141 9.89 7.46 6.40
CA PHE A 141 8.79 6.60 6.77
C PHE A 141 7.42 7.21 6.54
N GLN A 142 6.42 6.34 6.61
CA GLN A 142 4.99 6.62 6.63
C GLN A 142 4.32 5.71 7.65
N ILE A 143 3.08 6.04 8.01
CA ILE A 143 2.26 5.19 8.87
C ILE A 143 1.06 4.71 8.04
N LEU A 144 0.68 3.44 8.23
CA LEU A 144 -0.47 2.82 7.60
C LEU A 144 -1.50 2.50 8.66
N ARG A 145 -2.78 2.70 8.34
CA ARG A 145 -3.88 2.11 9.10
C ARG A 145 -4.21 0.74 8.53
N ASN A 146 -4.36 -0.26 9.40
CA ASN A 146 -4.79 -1.62 9.07
C ASN A 146 -3.96 -2.32 7.98
N ARG A 147 -2.65 -2.03 7.89
CA ARG A 147 -1.73 -2.53 6.84
C ARG A 147 -2.20 -2.20 5.40
N ASP A 148 -3.03 -1.17 5.22
CA ASP A 148 -3.55 -0.78 3.91
C ASP A 148 -2.79 0.43 3.35
N TRP A 149 -2.08 0.23 2.23
CA TRP A 149 -1.37 1.29 1.50
C TRP A 149 -2.29 2.36 0.91
N ARG A 150 -3.61 2.17 0.94
CA ARG A 150 -4.63 3.18 0.61
C ARG A 150 -5.06 4.01 1.82
N GLN A 151 -4.56 3.70 3.01
CA GLN A 151 -4.85 4.40 4.26
C GLN A 151 -3.55 4.90 4.89
N LEU A 152 -2.81 5.71 4.12
CA LEU A 152 -1.55 6.30 4.55
C LEU A 152 -1.79 7.53 5.42
N ILE A 153 -1.01 7.64 6.47
CA ILE A 153 -0.83 8.82 7.31
C ILE A 153 0.57 9.35 7.03
N TYR A 154 0.66 10.63 6.68
CA TYR A 154 1.85 11.23 6.08
C TYR A 154 1.89 12.75 6.36
N PRO A 155 3.05 13.43 6.22
CA PRO A 155 3.13 14.88 6.39
C PRO A 155 2.61 15.63 5.16
N GLU A 156 2.01 16.80 5.37
CA GLU A 156 1.64 17.70 4.26
C GLU A 156 2.87 18.11 3.42
N THR A 157 3.97 18.44 4.09
CA THR A 157 5.24 18.79 3.45
C THR A 157 6.08 17.53 3.25
N ARG A 158 6.59 17.34 2.03
CA ARG A 158 7.49 16.22 1.72
C ARG A 158 8.79 16.33 2.52
N TYR A 159 9.22 15.21 3.07
CA TYR A 159 10.44 15.08 3.86
C TYR A 159 10.46 15.92 5.14
N ALA A 160 9.28 16.22 5.68
CA ALA A 160 9.19 16.94 6.95
C ALA A 160 9.94 16.19 8.05
N ASP A 161 10.70 16.94 8.84
CA ASP A 161 11.36 16.42 10.02
C ASP A 161 10.49 16.59 11.28
N CYS A 162 11.07 16.38 12.47
CA CYS A 162 10.35 16.50 13.74
C CYS A 162 10.31 17.93 14.29
N GLU A 163 11.12 18.83 13.74
CA GLU A 163 11.15 20.25 14.08
C GLU A 163 10.14 21.03 13.24
N ASP A 164 9.80 20.50 12.07
CA ASP A 164 8.73 20.97 11.22
C ASP A 164 7.34 20.82 11.88
N ASP A 165 6.70 21.95 12.24
CA ASP A 165 5.29 21.98 12.65
C ASP A 165 4.37 21.88 11.43
N VAL A 166 4.40 20.70 10.77
CA VAL A 166 3.62 20.43 9.56
C VAL A 166 2.35 19.64 9.87
N PRO A 167 1.21 19.97 9.23
CA PRO A 167 0.00 19.19 9.40
C PRO A 167 0.18 17.74 8.96
N VAL A 168 -0.25 16.82 9.82
CA VAL A 168 -0.42 15.41 9.45
C VAL A 168 -1.68 15.26 8.59
N LYS A 169 -1.58 14.51 7.48
CA LYS A 169 -2.65 14.21 6.54
C LYS A 169 -3.01 12.71 6.55
N GLY A 170 -4.11 12.37 5.91
CA GLY A 170 -4.65 11.01 5.86
C GLY A 170 -5.60 10.67 7.02
N PRO A 171 -6.00 9.40 7.16
CA PRO A 171 -5.61 8.24 6.35
C PRO A 171 -6.26 8.26 4.96
N ASP A 172 -5.45 8.30 3.89
CA ASP A 172 -5.91 8.17 2.50
C ASP A 172 -4.79 7.73 1.54
N ALA A 173 -5.08 7.60 0.24
CA ALA A 173 -4.18 7.06 -0.77
C ALA A 173 -3.30 8.12 -1.45
N SER A 174 -3.37 9.39 -1.05
CA SER A 174 -2.73 10.51 -1.74
C SER A 174 -1.29 10.74 -1.27
N GLY A 175 -0.90 10.15 -0.14
CA GLY A 175 0.38 10.37 0.50
C GLY A 175 1.57 9.64 -0.11
N TYR A 176 1.45 8.96 -1.25
CA TYR A 176 2.48 8.03 -1.73
C TYR A 176 3.88 8.65 -1.86
N ASP A 177 4.02 9.94 -2.18
CA ASP A 177 5.31 10.63 -2.32
C ASP A 177 5.66 11.59 -1.17
N SER A 178 4.87 11.55 -0.09
CA SER A 178 5.05 12.37 1.11
C SER A 178 5.51 11.52 2.29
N TYR A 179 6.70 11.84 2.78
CA TYR A 179 7.38 11.07 3.82
C TYR A 179 7.83 12.00 4.94
N TRP A 180 7.86 11.48 6.16
CA TRP A 180 8.73 12.08 7.18
C TRP A 180 10.17 11.68 6.92
N SER A 181 11.11 12.52 7.33
CA SER A 181 12.55 12.29 7.18
C SER A 181 13.25 12.34 8.54
N ILE A 182 14.10 11.35 8.80
CA ILE A 182 14.92 11.26 10.00
C ILE A 182 16.39 11.26 9.58
N GLU A 183 17.18 12.23 10.04
CA GLU A 183 18.62 12.19 9.90
C GLU A 183 19.22 11.37 11.04
N VAL A 184 19.84 10.24 10.71
CA VAL A 184 20.33 9.26 11.69
C VAL A 184 21.84 9.32 11.81
N MET A 185 22.33 9.56 13.02
CA MET A 185 23.75 9.55 13.34
C MET A 185 24.19 8.18 13.87
N ALA A 186 25.45 7.81 13.64
CA ALA A 186 25.99 6.53 14.12
C ALA A 186 25.96 6.36 15.65
N SER A 187 25.95 7.48 16.39
CA SER A 187 25.86 7.50 17.85
C SER A 187 24.43 7.46 18.39
N ARG A 188 23.41 7.63 17.53
CA ARG A 188 22.00 7.82 17.87
C ARG A 188 21.12 7.23 16.78
N ASN A 189 20.99 5.90 16.82
CA ASN A 189 20.36 5.14 15.76
C ASN A 189 19.13 4.34 16.22
N VAL A 190 18.73 4.50 17.48
CA VAL A 190 17.49 3.93 18.00
C VAL A 190 16.49 5.05 18.20
N PHE A 191 15.36 4.99 17.50
CA PHE A 191 14.32 6.01 17.54
C PHE A 191 13.02 5.46 18.13
N PHE A 192 12.37 6.29 18.92
CA PHE A 192 11.01 6.08 19.38
C PHE A 192 10.09 6.95 18.54
N VAL A 193 9.16 6.34 17.82
CA VAL A 193 8.16 7.01 16.98
C VAL A 193 6.82 6.92 17.69
N ASP A 194 6.11 8.04 17.73
CA ASP A 194 4.87 8.25 18.47
C ASP A 194 3.81 8.81 17.52
N LEU A 195 2.66 8.15 17.48
CA LEU A 195 1.46 8.60 16.79
C LEU A 195 0.38 8.87 17.84
N GLU A 196 -0.04 10.11 17.93
CA GLU A 196 -1.15 10.54 18.76
C GLU A 196 -2.35 10.81 17.85
N LEU A 197 -3.40 10.02 18.01
CA LEU A 197 -4.69 10.29 17.39
C LEU A 197 -5.44 11.24 18.31
N TRP A 198 -5.85 12.40 17.81
CA TRP A 198 -6.53 13.44 18.58
C TRP A 198 -5.64 14.04 19.67
N PRO A 199 -4.57 14.77 19.29
CA PRO A 199 -3.70 15.46 20.25
C PRO A 199 -4.41 16.54 21.12
N GLU A 200 -5.74 16.67 21.04
CA GLU A 200 -6.62 17.54 21.82
C GLU A 200 -7.85 16.82 22.43
N ALA A 201 -7.90 15.48 22.53
CA ALA A 201 -8.84 14.84 23.47
C ALA A 201 -8.58 15.29 24.93
N ALA A 202 -7.38 15.86 25.19
CA ALA A 202 -6.96 16.52 26.41
C ALA A 202 -7.30 18.03 26.50
N LEU A 203 -7.83 18.67 25.45
CA LEU A 203 -8.51 19.98 25.59
C LEU A 203 -9.98 19.77 25.91
N ALA A 204 -10.24 19.24 27.10
CA ALA A 204 -11.58 19.14 27.64
C ALA A 204 -12.23 20.54 27.74
N ALA A 205 -13.18 20.93 26.87
CA ALA A 205 -14.21 21.93 27.17
C ALA A 205 -15.19 22.18 26.01
N ARG A 206 -16.49 22.11 26.34
CA ARG A 206 -17.57 23.07 26.07
C ARG A 206 -17.74 23.64 24.66
N GLU A 207 -18.99 23.57 24.20
CA GLU A 207 -19.56 24.12 22.96
C GLU A 207 -19.23 25.60 22.62
N ASP A 208 -18.62 26.37 23.52
CA ASP A 208 -18.52 27.83 23.41
C ASP A 208 -17.29 28.37 22.66
N GLU A 209 -16.18 27.62 22.53
CA GLU A 209 -14.93 28.16 21.93
C GLU A 209 -14.75 27.85 20.43
N ARG A 210 -15.74 27.24 19.79
CA ARG A 210 -15.67 26.72 18.40
C ARG A 210 -15.54 27.78 17.29
N LYS A 211 -15.56 29.08 17.61
CA LYS A 211 -15.66 30.16 16.59
C LYS A 211 -14.36 30.82 16.14
N ALA A 212 -13.18 30.46 16.65
CA ALA A 212 -11.97 31.24 16.32
C ALA A 212 -10.64 30.49 16.06
N ARG A 213 -10.57 29.14 16.14
CA ARG A 213 -9.29 28.44 15.90
C ARG A 213 -9.14 27.89 14.48
N PRO A 214 -7.96 28.03 13.85
CA PRO A 214 -7.63 27.29 12.63
C PRO A 214 -7.69 25.78 12.91
N ALA A 215 -8.06 24.99 11.90
CA ALA A 215 -8.25 23.55 12.02
C ALA A 215 -6.96 22.85 12.50
N VAL A 216 -6.88 22.54 13.79
CA VAL A 216 -5.80 21.74 14.37
C VAL A 216 -5.83 20.35 13.72
N SER A 217 -4.67 19.83 13.31
CA SER A 217 -4.60 18.49 12.72
C SER A 217 -5.05 17.46 13.77
N LYS A 218 -5.93 16.54 13.34
CA LYS A 218 -6.48 15.48 14.20
C LYS A 218 -5.46 14.42 14.58
N MET A 219 -4.22 14.53 14.11
CA MET A 219 -3.16 13.56 14.35
C MET A 219 -1.86 14.32 14.55
N LYS A 220 -1.00 13.78 15.41
CA LYS A 220 0.37 14.24 15.58
C LYS A 220 1.30 13.05 15.48
N VAL A 221 2.38 13.23 14.75
CA VAL A 221 3.46 12.26 14.65
C VAL A 221 4.72 12.92 15.15
N SER A 222 5.41 12.27 16.08
CA SER A 222 6.68 12.75 16.60
C SER A 222 7.67 11.60 16.76
N TRP A 223 8.95 11.91 16.79
CA TRP A 223 9.96 10.91 17.06
C TRP A 223 11.16 11.52 17.77
N ARG A 224 11.90 10.68 18.48
CA ARG A 224 13.12 11.08 19.18
C ARG A 224 14.13 9.93 19.22
N SER A 225 15.41 10.26 19.17
CA SER A 225 16.47 9.30 19.44
C SER A 225 16.44 8.91 20.92
N VAL A 226 16.41 7.61 21.20
CA VAL A 226 16.39 7.06 22.57
C VAL A 226 17.62 6.21 22.90
N GLY A 227 18.54 6.01 21.96
CA GLY A 227 19.77 5.29 22.26
C GLY A 227 20.63 4.96 21.05
N LYS A 228 21.59 4.07 21.30
CA LYS A 228 22.50 3.49 20.31
C LYS A 228 22.36 1.97 20.35
N GLN A 229 22.28 1.35 19.18
CA GLN A 229 22.41 -0.08 18.97
C GLN A 229 23.52 -0.31 17.94
N GLU A 230 24.46 -1.18 18.26
CA GLU A 230 25.51 -1.54 17.31
C GLU A 230 24.95 -2.48 16.25
N LEU A 231 25.07 -2.07 14.98
CA LEU A 231 24.74 -2.92 13.85
C LEU A 231 25.86 -3.92 13.63
N SER A 232 25.50 -5.16 13.33
CA SER A 232 26.43 -6.19 12.91
C SER A 232 27.15 -5.79 11.62
N LYS A 233 28.31 -6.40 11.36
CA LYS A 233 29.05 -6.20 10.10
C LYS A 233 28.20 -6.52 8.87
N GLN A 234 27.34 -7.54 8.99
CA GLN A 234 26.43 -7.93 7.92
C GLN A 234 25.37 -6.85 7.67
N GLU A 235 24.70 -6.35 8.71
CA GLU A 235 23.71 -5.26 8.58
C GLU A 235 24.35 -3.99 8.02
N LEU A 236 25.56 -3.63 8.46
CA LEU A 236 26.29 -2.48 7.88
C LEU A 236 26.58 -2.68 6.39
N PHE A 237 26.95 -3.89 5.99
CA PHE A 237 27.23 -4.22 4.60
C PHE A 237 25.97 -4.26 3.73
N GLU A 238 24.83 -4.72 4.27
CA GLU A 238 23.53 -4.68 3.61
C GLU A 238 23.02 -3.24 3.47
N ASN A 239 23.11 -2.44 4.53
CA ASN A 239 22.69 -1.04 4.55
C ASN A 239 23.56 -0.10 3.71
N SER A 240 24.80 -0.49 3.38
CA SER A 240 25.66 0.29 2.49
C SER A 240 25.28 0.16 1.02
N ARG A 241 24.47 -0.85 0.68
CA ARG A 241 24.03 -1.11 -0.70
C ARG A 241 22.67 -0.45 -0.96
N PRO A 242 22.46 0.11 -2.17
CA PRO A 242 21.14 0.59 -2.54
C PRO A 242 20.16 -0.58 -2.57
N SER A 243 18.92 -0.35 -2.19
CA SER A 243 17.83 -1.31 -2.38
C SER A 243 17.00 -0.91 -3.58
N PHE A 244 16.43 -1.88 -4.30
CA PHE A 244 15.54 -1.62 -5.43
C PHE A 244 14.23 -2.36 -5.22
N PHE A 245 13.13 -1.74 -5.62
CA PHE A 245 11.79 -2.27 -5.41
C PHE A 245 11.00 -2.25 -6.70
N LEU A 246 10.37 -3.37 -7.01
CA LEU A 246 9.47 -3.49 -8.14
C LEU A 246 8.06 -3.02 -7.74
N VAL A 247 7.46 -2.20 -8.59
CA VAL A 247 6.08 -1.71 -8.48
C VAL A 247 5.42 -1.80 -9.85
N GLY A 248 4.10 -2.00 -9.91
CA GLY A 248 3.43 -2.09 -11.20
C GLY A 248 1.92 -2.03 -11.17
N SER A 249 1.32 -2.07 -12.36
CA SER A 249 -0.13 -1.96 -12.55
C SER A 249 -0.94 -3.07 -11.90
N TRP A 250 -0.35 -4.24 -11.67
CA TRP A 250 -1.00 -5.44 -11.11
C TRP A 250 -1.55 -5.26 -9.69
N ASP A 251 -1.13 -4.23 -8.96
CA ASP A 251 -1.66 -3.90 -7.64
C ASP A 251 -1.98 -2.40 -7.47
N CYS A 252 -2.21 -1.70 -8.59
CA CYS A 252 -2.34 -0.23 -8.60
C CYS A 252 -1.10 0.51 -8.09
N TRP A 253 0.09 -0.06 -8.27
CA TRP A 253 1.36 0.53 -7.85
C TRP A 253 1.45 0.71 -6.32
N LEU A 254 0.74 -0.14 -5.56
CA LEU A 254 0.60 0.05 -4.11
C LEU A 254 1.72 -0.63 -3.33
N ARG A 255 2.08 -1.88 -3.69
CA ARG A 255 3.08 -2.64 -2.95
C ARG A 255 4.45 -2.50 -3.60
N ARG A 256 5.45 -2.33 -2.76
CA ARG A 256 6.87 -2.31 -3.13
C ARG A 256 7.42 -3.71 -2.91
N THR A 257 7.79 -4.40 -3.98
CA THR A 257 8.39 -5.74 -3.88
C THR A 257 9.91 -5.61 -3.92
N LYS A 258 10.59 -5.89 -2.81
CA LYS A 258 12.06 -5.77 -2.75
C LYS A 258 12.72 -6.74 -3.75
N MET A 259 13.65 -6.21 -4.53
CA MET A 259 14.49 -7.00 -5.43
C MET A 259 15.69 -7.57 -4.66
N ARG A 260 16.00 -8.84 -4.88
CA ARG A 260 17.15 -9.53 -4.29
C ARG A 260 18.42 -9.20 -5.05
N PHE A 261 19.49 -8.85 -4.34
CA PHE A 261 20.80 -8.67 -4.97
C PHE A 261 21.43 -10.03 -5.33
N ASP A 262 21.85 -10.16 -6.58
CA ASP A 262 22.68 -11.25 -7.09
C ASP A 262 24.13 -10.74 -7.25
N GLY A 263 24.98 -11.13 -6.29
CA GLY A 263 26.37 -10.71 -6.25
C GLY A 263 27.24 -11.31 -7.36
N LEU A 264 26.86 -12.45 -7.94
CA LEU A 264 27.60 -13.07 -9.04
C LEU A 264 27.37 -12.29 -10.33
N ARG A 265 26.13 -11.87 -10.58
CA ARG A 265 25.74 -11.13 -11.79
C ARG A 265 25.84 -9.61 -11.63
N GLN A 266 26.12 -9.10 -10.43
CA GLN A 266 26.07 -7.67 -10.10
C GLN A 266 24.73 -7.05 -10.53
N SER A 267 23.64 -7.72 -10.18
CA SER A 267 22.29 -7.34 -10.59
C SER A 267 21.29 -7.47 -9.45
N TYR A 268 20.13 -6.85 -9.59
CA TYR A 268 18.99 -7.03 -8.70
C TYR A 268 17.90 -7.79 -9.43
N VAL A 269 17.32 -8.78 -8.78
CA VAL A 269 16.32 -9.68 -9.35
C VAL A 269 15.03 -9.55 -8.56
N GLY A 270 13.93 -9.23 -9.24
CA GLY A 270 12.59 -9.17 -8.67
C GLY A 270 11.63 -10.05 -9.45
N ARG A 271 10.55 -10.51 -8.80
CA ARG A 271 9.50 -11.29 -9.46
C ARG A 271 8.25 -10.44 -9.62
N ALA A 272 7.73 -10.37 -10.84
CA ALA A 272 6.49 -9.69 -11.17
C ALA A 272 5.41 -10.73 -11.52
N PRO A 273 4.14 -10.50 -11.14
CA PRO A 273 3.05 -11.31 -11.67
C PRO A 273 2.92 -11.11 -13.18
N ARG A 274 2.55 -12.19 -13.89
CA ARG A 274 2.21 -12.10 -15.30
C ARG A 274 0.75 -11.67 -15.47
N ALA A 275 0.53 -10.59 -16.19
CA ALA A 275 -0.82 -10.13 -16.54
C ALA A 275 -1.60 -11.23 -17.27
N LEU A 276 -2.85 -11.48 -16.85
CA LEU A 276 -3.72 -12.42 -17.53
C LEU A 276 -4.23 -11.85 -18.87
N ARG A 277 -4.46 -10.53 -18.97
CA ARG A 277 -4.85 -9.81 -20.20
C ARG A 277 -4.47 -8.33 -20.13
N GLY A 278 -3.81 -7.81 -21.17
CA GLY A 278 -3.31 -6.44 -21.22
C GLY A 278 -1.97 -6.34 -20.50
N GLY A 279 -0.98 -5.73 -21.15
CA GLY A 279 0.39 -5.72 -20.66
C GLY A 279 0.53 -4.99 -19.34
N ASP A 280 0.99 -5.71 -18.32
CA ASP A 280 1.31 -5.08 -17.06
C ASP A 280 2.52 -4.15 -17.24
N LEU A 281 2.35 -2.97 -16.67
CA LEU A 281 3.36 -1.93 -16.63
C LEU A 281 4.10 -2.00 -15.30
N PHE A 282 5.40 -1.73 -15.32
CA PHE A 282 6.20 -1.66 -14.12
C PHE A 282 7.25 -0.55 -14.16
N GLN A 283 7.69 -0.17 -12.96
CA GLN A 283 8.81 0.71 -12.69
C GLN A 283 9.62 0.11 -11.55
N ILE A 284 10.83 0.65 -11.33
CA ILE A 284 11.67 0.24 -10.22
C ILE A 284 11.99 1.45 -9.35
N LEU A 285 11.71 1.38 -8.06
CA LEU A 285 12.02 2.43 -7.10
C LEU A 285 13.40 2.20 -6.50
N SER A 286 14.23 3.24 -6.47
CA SER A 286 15.47 3.24 -5.69
C SER A 286 15.14 3.51 -4.23
N ASN A 287 15.59 2.63 -3.33
CA ASN A 287 15.30 2.65 -1.88
C ASN A 287 13.80 2.72 -1.52
N GLY A 288 12.92 2.30 -2.44
CA GLY A 288 11.46 2.34 -2.28
C GLY A 288 10.86 3.75 -2.31
N ASP A 289 11.64 4.74 -2.73
CA ASP A 289 11.25 6.15 -2.79
C ASP A 289 10.58 6.46 -4.14
N TRP A 290 9.34 6.95 -4.08
CA TRP A 290 8.61 7.41 -5.26
C TRP A 290 9.24 8.65 -5.90
N ASN A 291 10.14 9.36 -5.22
CA ASN A 291 10.92 10.44 -5.81
C ASN A 291 12.24 9.96 -6.44
N SER A 292 12.49 8.65 -6.49
CA SER A 292 13.69 8.07 -7.11
C SER A 292 13.32 6.87 -7.98
N ILE A 293 12.64 7.16 -9.08
CA ILE A 293 12.09 6.15 -9.99
C ILE A 293 13.09 5.86 -11.12
N LEU A 294 13.32 4.58 -11.39
CA LEU A 294 13.90 4.09 -12.62
C LEU A 294 12.77 3.81 -13.61
N HIS A 295 12.88 4.40 -14.79
CA HIS A 295 11.90 4.27 -15.86
C HIS A 295 12.58 4.23 -17.24
N PRO A 296 11.90 3.74 -18.29
CA PRO A 296 12.39 3.83 -19.66
C PRO A 296 12.33 5.27 -20.20
N SER A 297 12.98 5.51 -21.34
CA SER A 297 12.84 6.80 -22.04
C SER A 297 11.50 6.96 -22.78
N VAL A 298 10.81 5.86 -23.07
CA VAL A 298 9.53 5.83 -23.80
C VAL A 298 8.49 5.06 -22.99
N HIS A 299 7.26 5.56 -22.92
CA HIS A 299 6.17 4.89 -22.21
C HIS A 299 5.80 3.56 -22.90
N GLU A 300 5.44 2.56 -22.11
CA GLU A 300 5.29 1.17 -22.54
C GLU A 300 6.52 0.64 -23.30
N ALA A 301 7.73 0.84 -22.78
CA ALA A 301 8.93 0.31 -23.41
C ALA A 301 9.01 -1.23 -23.30
N GLY A 302 9.46 -1.88 -24.38
CA GLY A 302 9.79 -3.32 -24.42
C GLY A 302 11.28 -3.56 -24.21
N LEU A 303 11.75 -4.76 -24.56
CA LEU A 303 13.12 -5.25 -24.45
C LEU A 303 14.12 -4.48 -25.35
N GLU A 304 13.62 -3.79 -26.38
CA GLU A 304 14.44 -2.91 -27.22
C GLU A 304 14.81 -1.59 -26.52
N ASN A 305 14.00 -1.14 -25.55
CA ASN A 305 14.24 0.09 -24.81
C ASN A 305 14.40 -0.18 -23.31
N THR A 306 15.50 -0.86 -23.00
CA THR A 306 15.85 -1.37 -21.68
C THR A 306 16.71 -0.43 -20.85
N ALA A 307 17.07 0.73 -21.39
CA ALA A 307 17.87 1.72 -20.68
C ALA A 307 17.10 2.26 -19.47
N ALA A 308 17.72 2.20 -18.30
CA ALA A 308 17.16 2.76 -17.08
C ALA A 308 17.54 4.24 -16.96
N SER A 309 16.55 5.12 -17.04
CA SER A 309 16.70 6.55 -16.73
C SER A 309 16.23 6.82 -15.31
N ARG A 310 16.87 7.77 -14.62
CA ARG A 310 16.44 8.24 -13.29
C ARG A 310 15.57 9.48 -13.42
N GLY A 311 14.38 9.42 -12.84
CA GLY A 311 13.46 10.55 -12.71
C GLY A 311 13.10 10.80 -11.25
N ALA A 312 12.69 12.04 -10.94
CA ALA A 312 12.22 12.44 -9.62
C ALA A 312 10.78 12.96 -9.71
N GLY A 313 9.81 12.34 -9.01
CA GLY A 313 8.43 12.83 -8.98
C GLY A 313 7.37 11.76 -9.16
N THR A 314 6.19 12.14 -9.67
CA THR A 314 4.96 11.33 -9.59
C THR A 314 4.97 10.08 -10.49
N ARG A 315 3.95 9.20 -10.33
CA ARG A 315 3.71 7.99 -11.15
C ARG A 315 3.55 8.25 -12.66
N ALA A 316 3.59 9.50 -13.11
CA ALA A 316 3.43 9.91 -14.50
C ALA A 316 4.65 9.58 -15.38
N TYR A 317 5.72 9.02 -14.82
CA TYR A 317 6.87 8.59 -15.61
C TYR A 317 6.52 7.45 -16.58
N PRO A 318 7.26 7.33 -17.69
CA PRO A 318 7.23 6.14 -18.53
C PRO A 318 7.33 4.84 -17.72
N ALA A 319 6.80 3.76 -18.26
CA ALA A 319 6.87 2.45 -17.63
C ALA A 319 7.26 1.39 -18.66
N TRP A 320 7.93 0.34 -18.22
CA TRP A 320 8.19 -0.82 -19.07
C TRP A 320 6.93 -1.68 -19.15
N ARG A 321 6.73 -2.33 -20.29
CA ARG A 321 5.60 -3.23 -20.54
C ARG A 321 6.12 -4.64 -20.74
N MET A 322 5.76 -5.55 -19.82
CA MET A 322 6.39 -6.88 -19.76
C MET A 322 6.07 -7.78 -20.96
N ASP A 323 4.89 -7.63 -21.56
CA ASP A 323 4.39 -8.48 -22.64
C ASP A 323 4.59 -7.89 -24.04
N LYS A 324 5.24 -6.72 -24.18
CA LYS A 324 5.28 -5.98 -25.44
C LYS A 324 5.88 -6.77 -26.59
N ASP A 325 6.93 -7.54 -26.29
CA ASP A 325 7.68 -8.30 -27.28
C ASP A 325 7.27 -9.79 -27.30
N GLU A 326 6.20 -10.16 -26.59
CA GLU A 326 5.62 -11.49 -26.71
C GLU A 326 4.82 -11.59 -28.01
N VAL A 327 5.27 -12.44 -28.93
CA VAL A 327 4.42 -12.91 -30.02
C VAL A 327 3.28 -13.73 -29.41
N ILE A 328 2.09 -13.15 -29.35
CA ILE A 328 0.89 -13.86 -28.93
C ILE A 328 0.43 -14.72 -30.10
N GLU A 329 0.94 -15.95 -30.20
CA GLU A 329 0.31 -16.96 -31.06
C GLU A 329 -1.05 -17.30 -30.48
N GLU A 330 -2.13 -17.14 -31.26
CA GLU A 330 -3.53 -17.28 -30.81
C GLU A 330 -3.78 -18.59 -30.04
N GLU A 331 -3.11 -19.68 -30.41
CA GLU A 331 -3.22 -21.01 -29.78
C GLU A 331 -2.61 -21.11 -28.36
N THR A 332 -1.63 -20.25 -28.00
CA THR A 332 -0.97 -20.29 -26.68
C THR A 332 -1.74 -19.55 -25.58
N SER A 333 -2.78 -18.80 -25.96
CA SER A 333 -3.66 -18.06 -25.04
C SER A 333 -4.36 -18.98 -24.02
N ALA A 334 -4.60 -20.24 -24.39
CA ALA A 334 -5.26 -21.24 -23.54
C ALA A 334 -4.35 -21.84 -22.45
N ARG A 335 -3.02 -21.67 -22.54
CA ARG A 335 -2.04 -22.27 -21.61
C ARG A 335 -1.47 -21.32 -20.54
N ARG A 336 -1.89 -20.05 -20.52
CA ARG A 336 -1.42 -19.09 -19.51
C ARG A 336 -1.87 -19.51 -18.11
N ARG A 337 -0.94 -19.91 -17.25
CA ARG A 337 -1.25 -20.23 -15.84
C ARG A 337 -1.21 -18.94 -15.03
N ALA A 338 -2.11 -18.83 -14.06
CA ALA A 338 -2.10 -17.71 -13.10
C ALA A 338 -0.83 -17.71 -12.21
N SER A 339 -0.03 -18.78 -12.22
CA SER A 339 1.24 -18.90 -11.50
C SER A 339 2.44 -18.40 -12.30
N ASP A 340 2.28 -18.04 -13.59
CA ASP A 340 3.40 -17.54 -14.38
C ASP A 340 3.90 -16.22 -13.79
N ARG A 341 5.22 -16.08 -13.71
CA ARG A 341 5.89 -14.87 -13.22
C ARG A 341 6.93 -14.40 -14.23
N PHE A 342 7.17 -13.10 -14.25
CA PHE A 342 8.35 -12.53 -14.88
C PHE A 342 9.46 -12.39 -13.85
N GLU A 343 10.65 -12.81 -14.23
CA GLU A 343 11.87 -12.43 -13.54
C GLU A 343 12.38 -11.13 -14.15
N VAL A 344 12.32 -10.05 -13.37
CA VAL A 344 12.83 -8.72 -13.74
C VAL A 344 14.23 -8.56 -13.18
N VAL A 345 15.19 -8.27 -14.05
CA VAL A 345 16.60 -8.11 -13.72
C VAL A 345 17.03 -6.66 -13.98
N LEU A 346 17.49 -5.99 -12.94
CA LEU A 346 18.15 -4.69 -13.01
C LEU A 346 19.66 -4.87 -12.94
N ASN A 347 20.34 -4.59 -14.04
CA ASN A 347 21.79 -4.70 -14.15
C ASN A 347 22.46 -3.43 -13.63
N ILE A 348 23.47 -3.61 -12.78
CA ILE A 348 24.22 -2.52 -12.16
C ILE A 348 25.66 -2.55 -12.63
N ARG A 349 26.23 -1.36 -12.88
CA ARG A 349 27.69 -1.17 -12.98
C ARG A 349 28.13 -0.30 -11.81
N SER A 350 28.38 0.98 -12.05
CA SER A 350 28.43 2.01 -11.00
C SER A 350 27.05 2.59 -10.70
N THR A 351 26.16 2.58 -11.69
CA THR A 351 24.77 3.02 -11.61
C THR A 351 23.87 2.01 -12.33
N PRO A 352 22.56 2.02 -12.05
CA PRO A 352 21.60 1.22 -12.81
C PRO A 352 21.61 1.65 -14.27
N TRP A 353 21.80 0.71 -15.20
CA TRP A 353 21.97 1.05 -16.62
C TRP A 353 21.04 0.27 -17.54
N ARG A 354 20.60 -0.94 -17.15
CA ARG A 354 19.73 -1.77 -17.99
C ARG A 354 18.76 -2.62 -17.17
N VAL A 355 17.50 -2.61 -17.58
CA VAL A 355 16.45 -3.51 -17.09
C VAL A 355 16.18 -4.59 -18.13
N SER A 356 16.01 -5.83 -17.75
CA SER A 356 15.55 -6.91 -18.64
C SER A 356 14.54 -7.77 -17.90
N TRP A 357 13.71 -8.50 -18.63
CA TRP A 357 12.81 -9.45 -17.99
C TRP A 357 12.58 -10.66 -18.88
N GLN A 358 12.31 -11.79 -18.25
CA GLN A 358 12.01 -13.04 -18.92
C GLN A 358 10.96 -13.84 -18.16
N LYS A 359 10.27 -14.75 -18.85
CA LYS A 359 9.34 -15.68 -18.21
C LYS A 359 10.13 -16.63 -17.32
N SER A 360 9.67 -16.79 -16.08
CA SER A 360 10.13 -17.85 -15.19
C SER A 360 9.11 -18.98 -15.24
N SER A 361 9.53 -20.19 -15.59
CA SER A 361 8.68 -21.39 -15.45
C SER A 361 8.57 -21.75 -13.99
N SER A 362 7.34 -22.01 -13.51
CA SER A 362 7.05 -22.36 -12.11
C SER A 362 7.73 -23.64 -11.61
N ASP A 363 8.40 -24.40 -12.47
CA ASP A 363 8.89 -25.75 -12.17
C ASP A 363 10.32 -25.76 -11.57
N GLU A 364 11.00 -24.60 -11.49
CA GLU A 364 12.28 -24.49 -10.78
C GLU A 364 12.09 -23.95 -9.35
N LEU A 365 11.86 -24.90 -8.45
CA LEU A 365 12.12 -24.96 -7.00
C LEU A 365 12.59 -23.66 -6.29
N ASP A 366 11.77 -23.21 -5.34
CA ASP A 366 11.99 -23.13 -3.88
C ASP A 366 11.27 -21.90 -3.31
N ASP A 367 10.07 -22.15 -2.77
CA ASP A 367 9.17 -21.14 -2.18
C ASP A 367 9.52 -20.89 -0.69
N SER A 368 10.78 -21.10 -0.32
CA SER A 368 11.26 -21.00 1.07
C SER A 368 11.46 -19.55 1.57
N SER A 369 11.03 -18.54 0.79
CA SER A 369 11.12 -17.13 1.20
C SER A 369 9.77 -16.39 1.27
N ASP A 370 8.66 -17.05 0.93
CA ASP A 370 7.30 -16.54 1.17
C ASP A 370 6.67 -17.13 2.47
N GLU A 371 7.37 -17.99 3.21
CA GLU A 371 6.94 -18.58 4.50
C GLU A 371 7.25 -17.70 5.75
N ASP A 372 6.95 -16.40 5.68
CA ASP A 372 6.70 -15.60 6.91
C ASP A 372 5.28 -14.99 6.91
N LEU A 373 4.39 -15.52 6.06
CA LEU A 373 2.96 -15.28 6.15
C LEU A 373 2.31 -16.47 6.82
N ASP A 374 2.12 -16.35 8.13
CA ASP A 374 1.31 -17.25 8.94
C ASP A 374 -0.03 -17.57 8.24
N PRO A 375 -0.22 -18.81 7.75
CA PRO A 375 -1.43 -19.20 7.05
C PRO A 375 -2.64 -19.36 7.99
N GLU A 376 -2.48 -19.27 9.33
CA GLU A 376 -3.60 -19.33 10.28
C GLU A 376 -4.52 -18.10 10.25
N LEU A 377 -4.16 -17.02 9.55
CA LEU A 377 -4.91 -15.76 9.56
C LEU A 377 -5.95 -15.58 8.44
N TYR A 378 -6.17 -16.59 7.59
CA TYR A 378 -7.23 -16.57 6.56
C TYR A 378 -8.19 -17.77 6.57
N GLY A 379 -8.15 -18.63 7.60
CA GLY A 379 -9.18 -19.65 7.84
C GLY A 379 -10.21 -19.17 8.87
N PRO A 380 -11.51 -19.50 8.74
CA PRO A 380 -12.40 -19.44 9.89
C PRO A 380 -11.86 -20.39 10.97
N PRO A 381 -11.94 -20.03 12.27
CA PRO A 381 -11.46 -20.91 13.33
C PRO A 381 -12.21 -22.25 13.24
N GLY A 382 -11.42 -23.34 13.27
CA GLY A 382 -11.89 -24.70 13.13
C GLY A 382 -13.06 -25.01 14.06
N ALA A 383 -14.11 -25.58 13.48
CA ALA A 383 -15.02 -26.43 14.21
C ALA A 383 -14.31 -27.77 14.41
N ASP A 384 -13.86 -28.05 15.64
CA ASP A 384 -13.75 -29.40 16.17
C ASP A 384 -13.91 -29.32 17.69
N GLY A 385 -15.01 -29.90 18.18
CA GLY A 385 -15.35 -29.91 19.59
C GLY A 385 -16.84 -30.12 19.90
N LEU A 386 -17.51 -31.07 19.22
CA LEU A 386 -18.44 -32.07 19.77
C LEU A 386 -18.91 -33.04 18.69
#